data_AF-A0A2U3RBY6-F1
#
_entry.id   AF-A0A2U3RBY6-F1
#
_cell.length_a   1.000
_cell.length_b   1.000
_cell.length_c   1.000
_cell.angle_alpha   90.00
_cell.angle_beta   90.00
_cell.angle_gamma   90.00
#
_symmetry.space_group_name_H-M   'P 1'
#
loop_
_entity.id
_entity.type
_entity.pdbx_description
1 polymer ?
#
loop_
_entity_poly.entity_id
_entity_poly.type
_entity_poly.pdbx_seq_one_letter_code
_entity_poly.pdbx_strand_id
1 'polypeptide(L)' 'MDEVNLKIKERKMRTRRLIEMGGLVAKAKLDHLPTNTLFGAIISLKETLTQHPNVQDH' A
#
# COMPACT_ATOMS: atom_id res chain seq x y z
N MET A 1 0.59 1.17 -31.52
CA MET A 1 -0.06 2.31 -30.82
C MET A 1 -0.75 1.83 -29.54
N ASP A 2 -1.60 0.80 -29.61
CA ASP A 2 -2.40 0.34 -28.46
C ASP A 2 -1.59 -0.25 -27.30
N GLU A 3 -0.54 -1.02 -27.59
CA GLU A 3 0.31 -1.63 -26.55
C GLU A 3 1.09 -0.58 -25.74
N VAL A 4 1.54 0.50 -26.40
CA VAL A 4 2.23 1.62 -25.75
C VAL A 4 1.26 2.39 -24.84
N ASN A 5 0.05 2.65 -25.33
CA ASN A 5 -1.00 3.31 -24.56
C ASN A 5 -1.44 2.47 -23.34
N LEU A 6 -1.51 1.15 -23.50
CA LEU A 6 -1.80 0.22 -22.41
C LEU A 6 -0.72 0.28 -21.33
N LYS A 7 0.56 0.17 -21.70
CA LYS A 7 1.70 0.26 -20.77
C LYS A 7 1.74 1.60 -20.03
N ILE A 8 1.38 2.71 -20.68
CA ILE A 8 1.28 4.03 -20.02
C ILE A 8 0.15 4.04 -18.99
N LYS A 9 -1.02 3.49 -19.33
CA LYS A 9 -2.17 3.42 -18.42
C LYS A 9 -1.86 2.57 -17.19
N GLU A 10 -1.20 1.43 -17.36
CA GLU A 10 -0.74 0.57 -16.26
C GLU A 10 0.24 1.29 -15.35
N ARG A 11 1.23 2.01 -15.91
CA ARG A 11 2.18 2.81 -15.12
C ARG A 11 1.50 3.91 -14.31
N LYS A 12 0.54 4.63 -14.90
CA LYS A 12 -0.25 5.66 -14.20
C LYS A 12 -1.06 5.06 -13.06
N MET A 13 -1.70 3.92 -13.31
CA MET A 13 -2.46 3.21 -12.28
C MET A 13 -1.56 2.74 -11.14
N ARG A 14 -0.41 2.13 -11.45
CA ARG A 14 0.59 1.70 -10.45
C ARG A 14 1.09 2.88 -9.62
N THR A 15 1.43 3.99 -10.27
CA THR A 15 1.92 5.20 -9.58
C THR A 15 0.87 5.78 -8.65
N ARG A 16 -0.39 5.89 -9.11
CA ARG A 16 -1.50 6.36 -8.26
C ARG A 16 -1.69 5.48 -7.04
N ARG A 17 -1.68 4.15 -7.20
CA ARG A 17 -1.80 3.21 -6.08
C ARG A 17 -0.67 3.37 -5.05
N LEU A 18 0.56 3.58 -5.52
CA LEU A 18 1.71 3.83 -4.64
C LEU A 18 1.55 5.14 -3.86
N ILE A 19 1.08 6.21 -4.51
CA ILE A 19 0.80 7.50 -3.87
C ILE A 19 -0.31 7.37 -2.82
N GLU A 20 -1.39 6.65 -3.13
CA GLU A 20 -2.50 6.41 -2.19
C GLU A 20 -1.99 5.70 -0.92
N MET A 21 -1.21 4.62 -1.08
CA MET A 21 -0.64 3.90 0.07
C MET A 21 0.33 4.77 0.87
N GLY A 22 1.22 5.52 0.20
CA GLY A 22 2.13 6.46 0.88
C GLY A 22 1.36 7.58 1.62
N GLY A 23 0.26 8.06 1.02
CA GLY A 23 -0.62 9.05 1.64
C GLY A 23 -1.31 8.55 2.90
N LEU A 24 -1.63 7.25 3.00
CA LEU A 24 -2.16 6.66 4.23
C LEU A 24 -1.13 6.69 5.37
N VAL A 25 0.14 6.36 5.08
CA VAL A 25 1.24 6.42 6.05
C VAL A 25 1.41 7.85 6.58
N ALA A 26 1.42 8.84 5.70
CA ALA A 26 1.53 10.25 6.09
C ALA A 26 0.31 10.75 6.89
N LYS A 27 -0.92 10.37 6.49
CA LYS A 27 -2.14 10.73 7.25
C LYS A 27 -2.16 10.14 8.65
N ALA A 28 -1.59 8.94 8.82
CA ALA A 28 -1.40 8.32 10.12
C ALA A 28 -0.23 8.93 10.94
N LYS A 29 0.48 9.92 10.37
CA LYS A 29 1.68 10.55 10.96
C LYS A 29 2.80 9.56 11.25
N LEU A 30 2.91 8.51 10.44
CA LEU A 30 3.93 7.46 10.57
C LEU A 30 5.11 7.65 9.61
N ASP A 31 5.07 8.67 8.75
CA ASP A 31 6.06 8.96 7.71
C ASP A 31 7.45 9.36 8.24
N HIS A 32 7.54 9.69 9.52
CA HIS A 32 8.82 9.89 10.22
C HIS A 32 9.52 8.58 10.60
N LEU A 33 8.82 7.44 10.55
CA LEU A 33 9.38 6.14 10.93
C LEU A 33 10.28 5.58 9.82
N PRO A 34 11.31 4.80 10.17
CA PRO A 34 12.13 4.09 9.19
C PRO A 34 11.28 3.17 8.30
N THR A 35 11.62 3.10 7.02
CA THR A 35 10.89 2.26 6.04
C THR A 35 10.79 0.80 6.47
N ASN A 36 11.82 0.25 7.12
CA ASN A 36 11.81 -1.13 7.61
C ASN A 36 10.81 -1.34 8.76
N THR A 37 10.62 -0.34 9.62
CA THR A 37 9.62 -0.36 10.70
C THR A 37 8.21 -0.39 10.11
N LEU A 38 7.95 0.48 9.12
CA LEU A 38 6.67 0.50 8.40
C LEU A 38 6.41 -0.82 7.69
N PHE A 39 7.42 -1.39 7.04
CA PHE A 39 7.31 -2.67 6.37
C PHE A 39 7.02 -3.81 7.35
N GLY A 40 7.72 -3.85 8.49
CA GLY A 40 7.45 -4.80 9.56
C GLY A 40 6.02 -4.71 10.08
N ALA A 41 5.50 -3.50 10.32
CA ALA A 41 4.13 -3.29 10.76
C ALA A 41 3.09 -3.82 9.75
N ILE A 42 3.32 -3.62 8.45
CA ILE A 42 2.44 -4.14 7.40
C ILE A 42 2.49 -5.67 7.32
N ILE A 43 3.65 -6.29 7.54
CA ILE A 43 3.78 -7.76 7.65
C ILE A 43 2.97 -8.26 8.84
N SER A 44 3.14 -7.66 10.03
CA SER A 44 2.39 -8.04 11.22
C SER A 44 0.87 -7.92 10.99
N LEU A 45 0.41 -6.85 10.33
CA LEU A 45 -1.00 -6.70 9.95
C LEU A 45 -1.46 -7.84 9.05
N LYS A 46 -0.69 -8.20 8.02
CA LYS A 46 -1.02 -9.32 7.13
C LYS A 46 -1.14 -10.64 7.90
N GLU A 47 -0.23 -10.90 8.83
CA GLU A 47 -0.25 -12.12 9.67
C GLU A 47 -1.50 -12.15 10.55
N THR A 48 -1.84 -11.03 11.20
CA THR A 48 -3.06 -10.91 12.01
C THR A 48 -4.32 -11.15 11.17
N LEU A 49 -4.42 -10.57 9.97
CA LEU A 49 -5.55 -10.79 9.08
C LEU A 49 -5.62 -12.23 8.55
N THR A 50 -4.49 -12.90 8.41
CA THR A 50 -4.43 -14.32 8.01
C THR A 50 -4.90 -15.23 9.14
N GLN A 51 -4.55 -14.90 10.38
CA GLN A 51 -4.93 -15.66 11.58
C GLN A 51 -6.38 -15.36 12.02
N HIS A 52 -6.87 -14.15 11.76
CA HIS A 52 -8.18 -13.66 12.16
C HIS A 52 -8.90 -12.98 10.98
N PRO A 53 -9.51 -13.75 10.07
CA PRO A 53 -10.12 -13.20 8.85
C PRO A 53 -11.28 -12.23 9.10
N ASN A 54 -11.92 -12.28 10.28
CA ASN A 54 -13.06 -11.42 10.64
C ASN A 54 -12.65 -10.01 11.12
N VAL A 55 -11.36 -9.66 11.14
CA VAL A 55 -10.87 -8.34 11.62
C VAL A 55 -10.98 -7.25 10.52
N GLN A 56 -11.47 -7.59 9.33
CA GLN A 56 -11.54 -6.67 8.18
C GLN A 56 -12.66 -5.61 8.25
N ASP A 57 -13.60 -5.69 9.20
CA ASP A 57 -14.86 -4.92 9.19
C ASP A 57 -14.86 -3.61 10.01
N HIS A 58 -13.70 -3.00 10.26
CA HIS A 58 -13.60 -1.76 11.05
C HIS A 58 -13.34 -0.49 10.22
#